data_AF-A0A7D7X7C9-F1
#
_entry.id   AF-A0A7D7X7C9-F1
#
_cell.length_a   1.000
_cell.length_b   1.000
_cell.length_c   1.000
_cell.angle_alpha   90.00
_cell.angle_beta   90.00
_cell.angle_gamma   90.00
#
_symmetry.space_group_name_H-M   'P 1'
#
loop_
_entity.id
_entity.type
_entity.pdbx_description
1 polymer ?
#
loop_
_entity_poly.entity_id
_entity_poly.type
_entity_poly.pdbx_seq_one_letter_code
_entity_poly.pdbx_strand_id
1 'polypeptide(L)'
;MASFEDQLAELEKVVERLERGELTLEENVSLFERGMHLSNACKKELDRAESRIQVLLDPKDEGPVRVASLEVEDGEDEEYDADYDDGRL
;
A
#
# COMPACT_ATOMS: atom_id res chain seq x y z
N MET A 1 13.11 -15.93 -2.81
CA MET A 1 12.39 -14.75 -2.31
C MET A 1 11.39 -14.38 -3.38
N ALA A 2 10.09 -14.31 -3.06
CA ALA A 2 9.10 -13.78 -3.99
C ALA A 2 9.36 -12.28 -4.18
N SER A 3 9.14 -11.74 -5.39
CA SER A 3 9.30 -10.30 -5.63
C SER A 3 8.13 -9.51 -5.02
N PHE A 4 8.27 -8.18 -4.96
CA PHE A 4 7.18 -7.30 -4.53
C PHE A 4 5.94 -7.49 -5.42
N GLU A 5 6.14 -7.58 -6.73
CA GLU A 5 5.08 -7.79 -7.72
C GLU A 5 4.37 -9.12 -7.52
N ASP A 6 5.11 -10.19 -7.19
CA ASP A 6 4.52 -11.49 -6.88
C ASP A 6 3.64 -11.42 -5.63
N GLN A 7 4.11 -10.75 -4.57
CA GLN A 7 3.37 -10.59 -3.32
C GLN A 7 2.12 -9.74 -3.49
N LEU A 8 2.21 -8.68 -4.29
CA LEU A 8 1.09 -7.81 -4.62
C LEU A 8 0.03 -8.56 -5.44
N ALA A 9 0.45 -9.29 -6.47
CA ALA A 9 -0.46 -10.09 -7.30
C ALA A 9 -1.14 -11.21 -6.50
N GLU A 10 -0.47 -11.75 -5.48
CA GLU A 10 -1.08 -12.71 -4.57
C GLU A 10 -2.10 -12.05 -3.63
N LEU A 11 -1.79 -10.86 -3.11
CA LEU A 11 -2.68 -10.08 -2.26
C LEU A 11 -3.97 -9.70 -3.01
N GLU A 12 -3.86 -9.26 -4.25
CA GLU A 12 -5.01 -8.95 -5.13
C GLU A 12 -5.94 -10.16 -5.27
N LYS A 13 -5.39 -11.36 -5.49
CA LYS A 13 -6.18 -12.59 -5.57
C LYS A 13 -6.84 -12.95 -4.25
N VAL A 14 -6.19 -12.67 -3.11
CA VAL A 14 -6.80 -12.88 -1.79
C VAL A 14 -7.98 -11.94 -1.60
N VAL A 15 -7.83 -10.66 -1.93
CA VAL A 15 -8.91 -9.66 -1.86
C VAL A 15 -10.07 -10.05 -2.77
N GLU A 16 -9.79 -10.38 -4.04
CA GLU A 16 -10.82 -10.81 -4.99
C GLU A 16 -11.62 -12.02 -4.48
N ARG A 17 -10.95 -12.98 -3.83
CA ARG A 17 -11.63 -14.15 -3.24
C ARG A 17 -12.49 -13.78 -2.03
N LEU A 18 -12.02 -12.86 -1.17
CA LEU A 18 -12.78 -12.38 -0.03
C LEU A 18 -14.05 -11.62 -0.47
N GLU A 19 -13.95 -10.82 -1.54
CA GLU A 19 -15.07 -10.04 -2.08
C GLU A 19 -16.16 -10.88 -2.75
N ARG A 20 -15.81 -12.05 -3.30
CA ARG A 20 -16.80 -12.96 -3.93
C ARG A 20 -17.82 -13.53 -2.94
N GLY A 21 -17.50 -13.61 -1.65
CA GLY A 21 -18.46 -14.00 -0.62
C GLY A 21 -18.92 -15.47 -0.63
N GLU A 22 -18.30 -16.35 -1.42
CA GLU A 22 -18.66 -17.78 -1.54
C GLU A 22 -17.90 -18.69 -0.54
N LEU A 23 -17.20 -18.10 0.43
CA LEU A 23 -16.28 -18.78 1.33
C LEU A 23 -16.94 -19.15 2.65
N THR A 24 -16.54 -20.28 3.23
CA THR A 24 -16.88 -20.62 4.61
C THR A 24 -16.20 -19.65 5.60
N LEU A 25 -16.67 -19.61 6.85
CA LEU A 25 -16.08 -18.77 7.89
C LEU A 25 -14.58 -19.07 8.10
N GLU A 26 -14.21 -20.35 8.12
CA GLU A 26 -12.82 -20.78 8.31
C GLU A 26 -11.93 -20.37 7.13
N GLU A 27 -12.43 -20.48 5.91
CA GLU A 27 -11.73 -20.00 4.71
C GLU A 27 -11.58 -18.48 4.70
N ASN A 28 -12.61 -17.74 5.12
CA ASN A 28 -12.54 -16.28 5.25
C ASN A 28 -11.46 -15.85 6.23
N VAL A 29 -11.41 -16.48 7.41
CA VAL A 29 -10.38 -16.19 8.42
C VAL A 29 -8.99 -16.51 7.87
N SER A 30 -8.82 -17.68 7.24
CA SER A 30 -7.52 -18.08 6.67
C SER A 30 -7.04 -17.14 5.57
N LEU A 31 -7.93 -16.72 4.66
CA LEU A 31 -7.60 -15.77 3.60
C LEU A 31 -7.30 -14.39 4.15
N PHE A 32 -8.03 -13.94 5.17
CA PHE A 32 -7.76 -12.67 5.84
C PHE A 32 -6.37 -12.65 6.48
N GLU A 33 -6.01 -13.70 7.23
CA GLU A 33 -4.67 -13.83 7.84
C GLU A 33 -3.57 -13.80 6.77
N ARG A 34 -3.78 -14.51 5.66
CA ARG A 34 -2.85 -14.51 4.52
C ARG A 34 -2.74 -13.13 3.89
N GLY A 35 -3.86 -12.43 3.68
CA GLY A 35 -3.89 -11.07 3.16
C GLY A 35 -3.12 -10.09 4.06
N MET A 36 -3.30 -10.21 5.38
CA MET A 36 -2.56 -9.40 6.35
C MET A 36 -1.06 -9.69 6.30
N HIS A 37 -0.65 -10.94 6.10
CA HIS A 37 0.75 -11.30 5.95
C HIS A 37 1.36 -10.70 4.67
N LEU A 38 0.67 -10.83 3.54
CA LEU A 38 1.11 -10.29 2.25
C LEU A 38 1.19 -8.76 2.28
N SER A 39 0.18 -8.09 2.83
CA SER A 39 0.17 -6.63 2.98
C SER A 39 1.38 -6.13 3.80
N ASN A 40 1.67 -6.80 4.91
CA ASN A 40 2.84 -6.48 5.73
C ASN A 40 4.17 -6.74 5.00
N ALA A 41 4.23 -7.77 4.14
CA ALA A 41 5.42 -8.05 3.33
C ALA A 41 5.64 -6.95 2.28
N CYS A 42 4.61 -6.58 1.54
CA CYS A 42 4.65 -5.48 0.57
C CYS A 42 5.12 -4.18 1.23
N LYS A 43 4.54 -3.83 2.39
CA LYS A 43 4.93 -2.64 3.15
C LYS A 43 6.42 -2.66 3.51
N LYS A 44 6.94 -3.78 4.01
CA LYS A 44 8.36 -3.90 4.36
C LYS A 44 9.29 -3.72 3.17
N GLU A 45 8.91 -4.20 1.98
CA GLU A 45 9.73 -4.00 0.78
C GLU A 45 9.70 -2.53 0.32
N LEU A 46 8.54 -1.86 0.42
CA LEU A 46 8.43 -0.42 0.16
C LEU A 46 9.26 0.40 1.14
N ASP A 47 9.17 0.12 2.45
CA ASP A 47 9.94 0.81 3.49
C ASP A 47 11.46 0.67 3.24
N ARG A 48 11.90 -0.51 2.77
CA ARG A 48 13.30 -0.75 2.39
C ARG A 48 13.70 0.03 1.14
N ALA A 49 12.84 0.07 0.14
CA ALA A 49 13.10 0.85 -1.07
C ALA A 49 13.21 2.35 -0.74
N GLU A 50 12.28 2.86 0.06
CA GLU A 50 12.28 4.25 0.54
C GLU A 50 13.55 4.57 1.33
N SER A 51 13.92 3.73 2.29
CA SER A 51 15.15 3.91 3.08
C SER A 51 16.40 3.98 2.20
N ARG A 52 16.47 3.16 1.14
CA ARG A 52 17.58 3.18 0.18
C ARG A 52 17.59 4.47 -0.64
N ILE A 53 16.44 4.96 -1.05
CA ILE A 53 16.32 6.25 -1.75
C ILE A 53 16.77 7.38 -0.82
N GLN A 54 16.29 7.42 0.42
CA GLN A 54 16.68 8.45 1.39
C GLN A 54 18.21 8.51 1.62
N VAL A 55 18.88 7.35 1.73
CA VAL A 55 20.35 7.30 1.84
C VAL A 55 21.04 7.87 0.60
N LEU A 56 20.50 7.60 -0.61
CA LEU A 56 21.05 8.17 -1.85
C LEU A 56 20.81 9.67 -1.99
N LEU A 57 19.80 10.22 -1.28
CA LEU A 57 19.46 11.63 -1.29
C LEU A 57 20.10 12.42 -0.14
N ASP A 58 20.66 11.76 0.89
CA ASP A 58 21.31 12.44 2.02
C ASP A 58 22.56 13.19 1.52
N PRO A 59 22.57 14.54 1.52
CA PRO A 59 23.62 15.36 0.92
C PRO A 59 24.95 15.36 1.68
N LYS A 60 25.14 14.44 2.64
CA LYS A 60 26.40 14.28 3.38
C LYS A 60 27.53 13.64 2.58
N ASP A 61 27.22 13.03 1.44
CA ASP A 61 28.21 12.70 0.41
C ASP A 61 28.14 13.73 -0.72
N GLU A 62 29.18 14.58 -0.78
CA GLU A 62 29.32 15.67 -1.76
C GLU A 62 29.42 15.13 -3.21
N GLY A 63 28.27 14.98 -3.86
CA GLY A 63 28.13 14.81 -5.30
C GLY A 63 26.70 15.15 -5.71
N PRO A 64 26.45 15.97 -6.74
CA PRO A 64 25.11 16.52 -6.98
C PRO A 64 24.17 15.42 -7.50
N VAL A 65 23.41 14.80 -6.59
CA VAL A 65 22.24 14.00 -6.96
C VAL A 65 21.14 14.98 -7.36
N ARG A 66 21.02 15.19 -8.67
CA ARG A 66 19.92 15.95 -9.27
C ARG A 66 18.69 15.04 -9.35
N VAL A 67 17.92 14.98 -8.27
CA VAL A 67 16.49 14.71 -8.42
C VAL A 67 15.88 16.03 -8.89
N ALA A 68 15.62 16.14 -10.19
CA ALA A 68 14.91 17.28 -10.73
C ALA A 68 13.56 17.35 -9.99
N SER A 69 13.42 18.43 -9.22
CA SER A 69 12.24 18.93 -8.54
C SER A 69 10.92 18.25 -8.92
N LEU A 70 10.48 17.30 -8.10
CA LEU A 70 9.07 16.98 -8.02
C LEU A 70 8.46 18.03 -7.09
N GLU A 71 7.94 19.10 -7.69
CA GLU A 71 6.94 19.93 -7.05
C GLU A 71 5.71 19.03 -6.89
N VAL A 72 5.60 18.40 -5.71
CA VAL A 72 4.32 17.83 -5.30
C VAL A 72 3.48 19.06 -4.98
N GLU A 73 2.62 19.44 -5.92
CA GLU A 73 1.52 20.33 -5.58
C GLU A 73 0.72 19.59 -4.51
N ASP A 74 0.81 20.11 -3.28
CA ASP A 74 -0.02 19.71 -2.14
C ASP A 74 -1.45 19.82 -2.64
N GLY A 75 -2.02 18.68 -3.04
CA GLY A 75 -3.39 18.60 -3.52
C GLY A 75 -4.24 19.07 -2.37
N GLU A 76 -4.80 20.28 -2.51
CA GLU A 76 -5.68 20.92 -1.56
C GLU A 76 -6.63 19.86 -1.01
N ASP A 77 -6.65 19.74 0.32
CA ASP A 77 -7.56 18.87 1.05
C ASP A 77 -8.95 19.01 0.43
N GLU A 78 -9.36 18.05 -0.41
CA GLU A 78 -10.75 17.96 -0.83
C GLU A 78 -11.51 17.68 0.47
N GLU A 79 -12.15 18.72 0.98
CA GLU A 79 -13.09 18.65 2.08
C GLU A 79 -14.10 17.56 1.71
N TYR A 80 -13.92 16.38 2.31
CA TYR A 80 -14.87 15.28 2.18
C TYR A 80 -16.19 15.79 2.74
N ASP A 81 -17.08 16.17 1.83
CA ASP A 81 -18.41 16.64 2.15
C ASP A 81 -19.07 15.54 2.99
N ALA A 82 -19.26 15.81 4.29
CA ALA A 82 -19.75 14.84 5.27
C ALA A 82 -21.26 14.60 5.13
N ASP A 83 -21.80 14.84 3.95
CA ASP A 83 -23.19 14.65 3.56
C ASP A 83 -23.45 13.19 3.16
N TYR A 84 -22.80 12.23 3.83
CA TYR A 84 -23.40 10.92 4.01
C TYR A 84 -24.65 11.12 4.88
N ASP A 85 -25.76 11.40 4.20
CA ASP A 85 -27.11 11.28 4.72
C ASP A 85 -27.35 9.82 5.13
N ASP A 86 -26.80 9.42 6.29
CA ASP A 86 -27.29 8.28 7.07
C ASP A 86 -28.64 8.69 7.68
N GLY A 87 -29.60 8.84 6.78
CA GLY A 87 -30.86 9.52 6.95
C GLY A 87 -32.03 8.58 6.68
N ARG A 88 -32.14 7.54 7.50
CA ARG A 88 -33.40 6.94 7.96
C ARG A 88 -34.23 6.10 6.97
N LEU A 89 -34.44 4.85 7.42
CA LEU A 89 -35.67 4.01 7.40
C LEU A 89 -36.37 3.73 6.06
#